data_AF-A0A9D6M8Z1-F1
#
_entry.id   AF-A0A9D6M8Z1-F1
#
_cell.length_a   1.000
_cell.length_b   1.000
_cell.length_c   1.000
_cell.angle_alpha   90.00
_cell.angle_beta   90.00
_cell.angle_gamma   90.00
#
_symmetry.space_group_name_H-M   'P 1'
#
loop_
_entity.id
_entity.type
_entity.pdbx_description
1 polymer ?
#
loop_
_entity_poly.entity_id
_entity_poly.type
_entity_poly.pdbx_seq_one_letter_code
_entity_poly.pdbx_strand_id
1 'polypeptide(L)' 'TAATAPDLKPVKVDSYETGVRSKFGGIFTLDTSVYYMQKKDDIVTYQVSTGTS' A
#
# COMPACT_ATOMS: atom_id res chain seq x y z
N THR A 1 -12.62 -22.16 20.15
CA THR A 1 -11.52 -21.39 20.76
C THR A 1 -11.33 -20.13 19.94
N ALA A 2 -11.65 -18.96 20.50
CA ALA A 2 -11.43 -17.69 19.81
C ALA A 2 -9.92 -17.48 19.68
N ALA A 3 -9.41 -17.30 18.46
CA ALA A 3 -8.02 -16.97 18.24
C ALA A 3 -7.76 -15.60 18.87
N THR A 4 -6.85 -15.55 19.85
CA THR A 4 -6.38 -14.30 20.44
C THR A 4 -5.75 -13.48 19.33
N ALA A 5 -6.46 -12.48 18.82
CA ALA A 5 -5.86 -11.54 17.88
C ALA A 5 -4.70 -10.83 18.61
N PRO A 6 -3.48 -10.82 18.06
CA PRO A 6 -2.41 -10.01 18.62
C PRO A 6 -2.87 -8.54 18.64
N ASP A 7 -2.39 -7.77 19.63
CA ASP A 7 -2.67 -6.33 19.76
C ASP A 7 -2.02 -5.56 18.60
N LEU A 8 -2.68 -5.64 17.43
CA LEU A 8 -2.21 -5.11 16.16
C LEU A 8 -2.54 -3.62 16.11
N LYS A 9 -1.51 -2.82 15.82
CA LYS A 9 -1.72 -1.41 15.46
C LYS A 9 -2.50 -1.33 14.14
N PRO A 10 -3.37 -0.33 13.98
CA PRO A 10 -4.10 -0.14 12.72
C PRO A 10 -3.13 0.11 11.57
N VAL A 11 -3.35 -0.57 10.45
CA VAL A 11 -2.59 -0.37 9.20
C VAL A 11 -2.78 1.08 8.74
N LYS A 12 -1.68 1.80 8.49
CA LYS A 12 -1.71 3.17 7.98
C LYS A 12 -0.98 3.24 6.64
N VAL A 13 -1.64 3.84 5.65
CA VAL A 13 -1.07 4.02 4.31
C VAL A 13 -1.13 5.50 3.97
N ASP A 14 0.05 6.10 3.82
CA ASP A 14 0.17 7.47 3.33
C ASP A 14 0.36 7.42 1.81
N SER A 15 -0.66 7.83 1.04
CA SER A 15 -0.61 7.88 -0.43
C SER A 15 -0.45 9.29 -0.95
N TYR A 16 0.54 9.52 -1.80
CA TYR A 16 0.77 10.76 -2.51
C TYR A 16 0.72 10.49 -4.02
N GLU A 17 -0.16 11.21 -4.70
CA GLU A 17 -0.30 11.14 -6.15
C GLU A 17 -0.20 12.56 -6.71
N THR A 18 0.59 12.70 -7.77
CA THR A 18 0.65 13.93 -8.54
C THR A 18 0.70 13.58 -10.02
N GLY A 19 0.01 14.36 -10.84
CA GLY A 19 -0.07 14.08 -12.26
C GLY A 19 -0.35 15.32 -13.08
N VAL A 20 0.00 15.24 -14.35
CA VAL A 20 -0.20 16.29 -15.35
C VAL A 20 -1.03 15.69 -16.47
N ARG A 21 -2.17 16.33 -16.75
CA ARG A 21 -3.01 16.03 -17.90
C ARG A 21 -3.04 17.23 -18.83
N SER A 22 -2.73 16.99 -20.10
CA SER A 22 -2.65 18.02 -21.14
C SER A 22 -3.37 17.58 -22.40
N LYS A 23 -4.03 18.53 -23.07
CA LYS A 23 -4.70 18.33 -24.35
C LYS A 23 -4.26 19.40 -25.33
N PHE A 24 -3.71 18.99 -26.47
CA PHE A 24 -3.20 19.88 -27.52
C PHE A 24 -4.12 19.82 -28.74
N GLY A 25 -4.77 20.95 -29.05
CA GLY A 25 -5.52 21.14 -30.30
C GLY A 25 -6.68 20.17 -30.57
N GLY A 26 -7.16 19.42 -29.56
CA GLY A 26 -8.23 18.44 -29.74
C GLY A 26 -7.78 17.06 -30.25
N ILE A 27 -6.59 16.96 -30.83
CA ILE A 27 -6.08 15.77 -31.54
C ILE A 27 -5.08 14.95 -30.72
N PHE A 28 -4.51 15.53 -29.67
CA PHE A 28 -3.49 14.86 -28.87
C PHE A 28 -3.74 15.07 -27.38
N THR A 29 -3.68 13.99 -26.61
CA THR A 29 -3.84 14.01 -25.15
C THR A 29 -2.64 13.30 -24.53
N LEU A 30 -2.01 13.93 -23.55
CA LEU A 30 -0.94 13.38 -22.74
C LEU A 30 -1.41 13.32 -21.28
N ASP A 31 -1.23 12.17 -20.65
CA ASP A 31 -1.50 11.97 -19.22
C ASP A 31 -0.27 11.30 -18.61
N THR A 32 0.31 11.94 -17.59
CA THR A 32 1.45 11.40 -16.85
C THR A 32 1.20 11.57 -15.35
N SER A 33 1.44 10.53 -14.57
CA SER A 33 1.30 10.57 -13.11
C SER A 33 2.45 9.84 -12.43
N VAL A 34 2.77 10.32 -11.24
CA VAL A 34 3.74 9.71 -10.33
C VAL A 34 3.04 9.39 -9.03
N TYR A 35 3.27 8.17 -8.56
CA TYR A 35 2.58 7.61 -7.44
C TYR A 35 3.56 7.15 -6.37
N TYR A 36 3.32 7.55 -5.12
CA TYR A 36 4.15 7.20 -3.97
C TYR A 36 3.30 6.80 -2.77
N MET A 37 3.43 5.55 -2.31
CA MET A 37 2.83 5.06 -1.06
C MET A 37 3.91 4.72 -0.05
N GLN A 38 3.73 5.17 1.19
CA GLN A 38 4.40 4.59 2.35
C GLN A 38 3.40 3.72 3.12
N LYS A 39 3.66 2.41 3.19
CA LYS A 39 2.89 1.48 4.04
C LYS A 39 3.56 1.35 5.40
N LYS A 40 2.78 1.51 6.48
CA LYS A 40 3.19 1.28 7.87
C LYS A 40 2.22 0.31 8.54
N ASP A 41 2.77 -0.46 9.48
CA ASP A 41 2.02 -1.42 10.31
C ASP A 41 1.24 -2.47 9.47
N ASP A 42 1.85 -2.96 8.37
CA ASP A 42 1.21 -3.95 7.49
C ASP A 42 0.99 -5.29 8.21
N ILE A 43 -0.17 -5.92 7.97
CA ILE A 43 -0.50 -7.21 8.62
C ILE A 43 0.27 -8.30 7.91
N VAL A 44 1.18 -8.94 8.65
CA VAL A 44 1.99 -10.06 8.14
C VAL A 44 1.55 -11.38 8.76
N THR A 45 1.51 -12.43 7.94
CA THR A 45 1.33 -13.80 8.43
C THR A 45 2.69 -14.37 8.77
N TYR A 46 2.92 -14.72 10.03
CA TYR A 46 4.12 -15.46 10.44
C TYR A 46 3.82 -16.96 10.52
N GLN A 47 4.68 -17.79 9.93
CA GLN A 47 4.73 -19.20 10.27
C GLN A 47 5.72 -19.39 11.40
N VAL A 48 5.24 -19.84 12.56
CA VAL A 48 6.13 -20.25 13.65
C VAL A 48 6.88 -21.49 13.18
N SER A 49 8.18 -21.35 12.92
CA SER A 49 9.06 -22.51 12.84
C SER A 49 9.19 -23.07 14.25
N THR A 50 8.36 -24.07 14.58
CA THR A 50 8.58 -24.89 15.77
C THR A 50 9.79 -25.77 15.46
N GLY A 51 10.99 -25.25 15.72
CA GLY A 51 12.21 -26.05 15.72
C GLY A 51 12.09 -27.11 16.79
N THR A 52 11.63 -28.31 16.42
CA THR A 52 11.77 -29.50 17.24
C THR A 52 13.26 -29.85 17.24
N SER A 53 13.96 -29.40 18.28
CA SER A 53 15.29 -29.94 18.65
C SER A 53 15.11 -31.24 19.42
#